data_AF-A0A328S669-F1
#
_entry.id   AF-A0A328S669-F1
#
_cell.length_a   1.000
_cell.length_b   1.000
_cell.length_c   1.000
_cell.angle_alpha   90.00
_cell.angle_beta   90.00
_cell.angle_gamma   90.00
#
_symmetry.space_group_name_H-M   'P 1'
#
loop_
_entity.id
_entity.type
_entity.pdbx_description
1 polymer ?
#
loop_
_entity_poly.entity_id
_entity_poly.type
_entity_poly.pdbx_seq_one_letter_code
_entity_poly.pdbx_strand_id
1 'polypeptide(L)'
;MYIKVRRDTLIILILAFILILSGRAMSYMSFATSNSTDDGVPIAGVMIKGNDVIPTNVIKSNVESAGFRDGSYIKGNTLITSQRQLLLSDAIENGEQLVKLSTIPGTAIAPINAVDIQVDSNTGNVVVTVVEDFSAIDVADSYKADNNNSSHSGSSSNTTQ
;
A
#
# COMPACT_ATOMS: atom_id res chain seq x y z
N MET A 1 59.00 -29.70 20.80
CA MET A 1 59.80 -28.50 21.05
C MET A 1 59.04 -27.62 22.01
N TYR A 2 59.39 -27.62 23.30
CA TYR A 2 58.72 -26.83 24.32
C TYR A 2 59.36 -25.43 24.37
N ILE A 3 58.62 -24.44 23.91
CA ILE A 3 59.00 -23.03 24.00
C ILE A 3 58.92 -22.63 25.48
N LYS A 4 60.08 -22.44 26.13
CA LYS A 4 60.17 -21.89 27.50
C LYS A 4 59.96 -20.38 27.42
N VAL A 5 58.77 -19.92 27.77
CA VAL A 5 58.40 -18.49 27.80
C VAL A 5 58.46 -18.00 29.24
N ARG A 6 59.01 -16.80 29.46
CA ARG A 6 58.99 -16.14 30.77
C ARG A 6 57.58 -15.67 31.11
N ARG A 7 57.23 -15.74 32.40
CA ARG A 7 55.89 -15.43 32.91
C ARG A 7 55.40 -14.03 32.50
N ASP A 8 56.28 -13.03 32.54
CA ASP A 8 55.95 -11.66 32.14
C ASP A 8 55.62 -11.55 30.65
N THR A 9 56.33 -12.32 29.81
CA THR A 9 56.09 -12.37 28.37
C THR A 9 54.79 -13.10 28.04
N LEU A 10 54.41 -14.08 28.87
CA LEU A 10 53.14 -14.81 28.76
C LEU A 10 51.95 -13.91 29.12
N ILE A 11 52.08 -13.07 30.16
CA ILE A 11 51.04 -12.12 30.57
C ILE A 11 50.73 -11.13 29.45
N ILE A 12 51.77 -10.57 28.80
CA ILE A 12 51.61 -9.65 27.67
C ILE A 12 50.92 -10.32 26.47
N LEU A 13 51.27 -11.57 26.16
CA LEU A 13 50.64 -12.30 25.05
C LEU A 13 49.15 -12.57 25.29
N ILE A 14 48.77 -12.97 26.51
CA ILE A 14 47.36 -13.21 26.87
C ILE A 14 46.57 -11.90 26.84
N LEU A 15 47.14 -10.81 27.34
CA LEU A 15 46.46 -9.52 27.39
C LEU A 15 46.22 -8.96 25.98
N ALA A 16 47.20 -9.10 25.08
CA ALA A 16 47.05 -8.76 23.67
C ALA A 16 45.99 -9.63 22.96
N PHE A 17 45.96 -10.92 23.25
CA PHE A 17 44.96 -11.84 22.69
C PHE A 17 43.53 -11.45 23.12
N ILE A 18 43.32 -11.13 24.40
CA ILE A 18 42.02 -10.68 24.92
C ILE A 18 41.59 -9.36 24.27
N LEU A 19 42.51 -8.41 24.10
CA LEU A 19 42.23 -7.14 23.42
C LEU A 19 41.76 -7.33 21.96
N ILE A 20 42.44 -8.20 21.22
CA ILE A 20 42.08 -8.52 19.83
C ILE A 20 40.72 -9.24 19.78
N LEU A 21 40.48 -10.16 20.70
CA LEU A 21 39.23 -10.93 20.77
C LEU A 21 38.03 -10.03 21.09
N SER A 22 38.17 -9.10 22.04
CA SER A 22 37.13 -8.13 22.41
C SER A 22 36.78 -7.18 21.26
N GLY A 23 37.78 -6.71 20.52
CA GLY A 23 37.56 -5.89 19.32
C GLY A 23 36.76 -6.63 18.25
N ARG A 24 37.09 -7.90 18.01
CA ARG A 24 36.34 -8.77 17.07
C ARG A 24 34.93 -9.09 17.57
N ALA A 25 34.78 -9.38 18.86
CA ALA A 25 33.48 -9.68 19.47
C ALA A 25 32.51 -8.49 19.37
N MET A 26 33.00 -7.27 19.56
CA MET A 26 32.20 -6.04 19.39
C MET A 26 31.68 -5.92 17.96
N SER A 27 32.51 -6.19 16.94
CA SER A 27 32.08 -6.18 15.55
C SER A 27 31.04 -7.28 15.25
N TYR A 28 31.21 -8.49 15.79
CA TYR A 28 30.22 -9.56 15.59
C TYR A 28 28.87 -9.23 16.24
N MET A 29 28.87 -8.64 17.43
CA MET A 29 27.63 -8.17 18.07
C MET A 29 26.97 -7.04 17.29
N SER A 30 27.74 -6.12 16.70
CA SER A 30 27.17 -5.04 15.87
C SER A 30 26.51 -5.58 14.60
N PHE A 31 27.03 -6.66 14.00
CA PHE A 31 26.40 -7.30 12.84
C PHE A 31 25.21 -8.18 13.19
N ALA A 32 25.18 -8.78 14.38
CA ALA A 32 24.03 -9.54 14.86
C ALA A 32 22.85 -8.63 15.22
N THR A 33 23.11 -7.45 15.80
CA THR A 33 22.08 -6.48 16.17
C THR A 33 21.55 -5.66 14.99
N SER A 34 22.30 -5.54 13.89
CA SER A 34 21.89 -4.72 12.72
C SER A 34 20.79 -5.35 11.87
N ASN A 35 20.45 -6.62 12.10
CA ASN A 35 19.34 -7.28 11.38
C ASN A 35 18.00 -7.16 12.12
N SER A 36 17.98 -6.52 13.29
CA SER A 36 16.76 -6.16 13.99
C SER A 36 16.27 -4.83 13.40
N THR A 37 15.21 -4.87 12.60
CA THR A 37 14.37 -3.73 12.20
C THR A 37 13.66 -3.13 13.42
N ASP A 38 14.41 -2.72 14.44
CA ASP A 38 13.84 -2.13 15.66
C ASP A 38 13.21 -0.75 15.37
N ASP A 39 13.64 -0.11 14.27
CA ASP A 39 13.09 1.13 13.73
C ASP A 39 11.82 0.93 12.87
N GLY A 40 11.40 -0.32 12.63
CA GLY A 40 10.22 -0.65 11.82
C GLY A 40 10.43 -0.46 10.31
N VAL A 41 9.57 -1.09 9.51
CA VAL A 41 9.61 -1.00 8.04
C VAL A 41 8.66 0.10 7.59
N PRO A 42 9.15 1.18 6.95
CA PRO A 42 8.28 2.24 6.47
C PRO A 42 7.36 1.74 5.37
N ILE A 43 6.16 2.30 5.27
CA ILE A 43 5.29 2.03 4.13
C ILE A 43 5.95 2.63 2.87
N ALA A 44 6.31 1.76 1.92
CA ALA A 44 6.98 2.15 0.68
C ALA A 44 5.99 2.68 -0.37
N GLY A 45 4.73 2.26 -0.28
CA GLY A 45 3.67 2.75 -1.14
C GLY A 45 2.48 1.80 -1.22
N VAL A 46 1.40 2.31 -1.83
CA VAL A 46 0.16 1.57 -2.10
C VAL A 46 0.03 1.31 -3.59
N MET A 47 -0.04 0.04 -3.97
CA MET A 47 -0.27 -0.43 -5.33
C MET A 47 -1.69 -0.93 -5.47
N ILE A 48 -2.48 -0.30 -6.34
CA ILE A 48 -3.86 -0.69 -6.63
C ILE A 48 -3.89 -1.57 -7.89
N LYS A 49 -4.65 -2.67 -7.85
CA LYS A 49 -4.88 -3.58 -8.96
C LYS A 49 -6.36 -3.89 -9.11
N GLY A 50 -6.82 -4.07 -10.35
CA GLY A 50 -8.20 -4.46 -10.65
C GLY A 50 -9.22 -3.32 -10.65
N ASN A 51 -8.77 -2.07 -10.67
CA ASN A 51 -9.64 -0.91 -10.85
C ASN A 51 -9.95 -0.71 -12.35
N ASP A 52 -11.17 -0.32 -12.68
CA ASP A 52 -11.58 0.04 -14.04
C ASP A 52 -12.29 1.41 -14.02
N VAL A 53 -13.41 1.51 -13.29
CA VAL A 53 -14.24 2.71 -13.25
C VAL A 53 -13.85 3.66 -12.12
N ILE A 54 -13.46 3.14 -10.95
CA ILE A 54 -12.97 4.00 -9.86
C ILE A 54 -11.49 4.34 -10.13
N PRO A 55 -11.12 5.62 -10.12
CA PRO A 55 -9.73 5.99 -10.31
C PRO A 55 -8.88 5.61 -9.09
N THR A 56 -7.65 5.18 -9.36
CA THR A 56 -6.72 4.67 -8.35
C THR A 56 -6.42 5.66 -7.22
N ASN A 57 -6.55 6.96 -7.46
CA ASN A 57 -6.34 8.01 -6.46
C ASN A 57 -7.41 7.99 -5.35
N VAL A 58 -8.67 7.69 -5.66
CA VAL A 58 -9.76 7.59 -4.68
C VAL A 58 -9.53 6.37 -3.78
N ILE A 59 -9.24 5.23 -4.39
CA ILE A 59 -8.93 3.98 -3.67
C ILE A 59 -7.70 4.20 -2.77
N LYS A 60 -6.64 4.81 -3.32
CA LYS A 60 -5.42 5.14 -2.57
C LYS A 60 -5.72 6.01 -1.36
N SER A 61 -6.52 7.07 -1.52
CA SER A 61 -6.88 7.96 -0.41
C SER A 61 -7.62 7.24 0.72
N ASN A 62 -8.49 6.28 0.39
CA ASN A 62 -9.21 5.48 1.39
C ASN A 62 -8.27 4.51 2.12
N VAL A 63 -7.30 3.92 1.43
CA VAL A 63 -6.26 3.07 2.01
C VAL A 63 -5.33 3.86 2.93
N GLU A 64 -4.94 5.07 2.52
CA GLU A 64 -4.14 6.00 3.32
C GLU A 64 -4.89 6.48 4.58
N SER A 65 -6.22 6.60 4.49
CA SER A 65 -7.10 6.94 5.62
C SER A 65 -7.15 5.82 6.66
N ALA A 66 -7.00 4.55 6.25
CA ALA A 66 -6.85 3.44 7.17
C ALA A 66 -5.52 3.51 7.96
N GLY A 67 -4.49 4.13 7.37
CA GLY A 67 -3.18 4.34 7.98
C GLY A 67 -2.01 3.92 7.11
N PHE A 68 -2.26 3.30 5.95
CA PHE A 68 -1.24 2.87 5.00
C PHE A 68 -0.78 4.05 4.12
N ARG A 69 -0.09 5.00 4.75
CA ARG A 69 0.40 6.22 4.10
C ARG A 69 1.88 6.44 4.38
N ASP A 70 2.49 7.28 3.55
CA ASP A 70 3.85 7.75 3.73
C ASP A 70 4.04 8.34 5.13
N GLY A 71 5.13 7.95 5.80
CA GLY A 71 5.42 8.33 7.18
C GLY A 71 4.81 7.41 8.25
N SER A 72 4.02 6.42 7.86
CA SER A 72 3.65 5.29 8.73
C SER A 72 4.65 4.16 8.58
N TYR A 73 4.81 3.34 9.63
CA TYR A 73 5.74 2.22 9.61
C TYR A 73 5.16 1.01 10.34
N ILE A 74 5.59 -0.18 9.91
CA ILE A 74 5.19 -1.46 10.44
C ILE A 74 6.27 -1.91 11.42
N LYS A 75 5.90 -2.08 12.68
CA LYS A 75 6.77 -2.65 13.72
C LYS A 75 6.21 -4.01 14.14
N GLY A 76 6.77 -5.08 13.57
CA GLY A 76 6.28 -6.44 13.79
C GLY A 76 4.85 -6.60 13.28
N ASN A 77 3.90 -6.76 14.21
CA ASN A 77 2.47 -6.95 13.92
C ASN A 77 1.63 -5.68 14.09
N THR A 78 2.25 -4.52 14.30
CA THR A 78 1.58 -3.26 14.59
C THR A 78 1.90 -2.24 13.50
N LEU A 79 0.86 -1.60 12.97
CA LEU A 79 0.97 -0.41 12.14
C LEU A 79 1.01 0.81 13.05
N ILE A 80 2.12 1.54 13.00
CA ILE A 80 2.30 2.79 13.74
C ILE A 80 2.12 3.94 12.76
N THR A 81 1.09 4.75 13.03
CA THR A 81 0.79 5.97 12.29
C THR A 81 1.07 7.19 13.16
N SER A 82 1.02 8.40 12.58
CA SER A 82 1.18 9.65 13.32
C SER A 82 0.11 9.91 14.39
N GLN A 83 -1.04 9.24 14.33
CA GLN A 83 -2.19 9.50 15.21
C GLN A 83 -2.54 8.32 16.12
N ARG A 84 -2.24 7.09 15.70
CA ARG A 84 -2.67 5.86 16.39
C ARG A 84 -1.75 4.68 16.08
N GLN A 85 -1.76 3.70 16.98
CA GLN A 85 -1.14 2.39 16.79
C GLN A 85 -2.25 1.35 16.68
N LEU A 86 -2.27 0.57 15.60
CA LEU A 86 -3.24 -0.49 15.38
C LEU A 86 -2.52 -1.80 15.08
N LEU A 87 -3.18 -2.92 15.37
CA LEU A 87 -2.72 -4.20 14.83
C LEU A 87 -2.84 -4.18 13.31
N LEU A 88 -1.90 -4.83 12.63
CA LEU A 88 -1.86 -4.88 11.17
C LEU A 88 -3.12 -5.54 10.59
N SER A 89 -3.64 -6.58 11.26
CA SER A 89 -4.91 -7.24 10.90
C SER A 89 -6.07 -6.25 10.90
N ASP A 90 -6.18 -5.46 11.96
CA ASP A 90 -7.29 -4.52 12.14
C ASP A 90 -7.16 -3.36 11.16
N ALA A 91 -5.93 -2.93 10.88
CA ALA A 91 -5.66 -1.91 9.86
C ALA A 91 -6.05 -2.41 8.45
N ILE A 92 -5.77 -3.68 8.13
CA ILE A 92 -6.17 -4.32 6.87
C ILE A 92 -7.69 -4.36 6.75
N GLU A 93 -8.39 -4.88 7.77
CA GLU A 93 -9.85 -5.00 7.76
C GLU A 93 -10.54 -3.63 7.65
N ASN A 94 -10.07 -2.64 8.41
CA ASN A 94 -10.56 -1.26 8.31
C ASN A 94 -10.29 -0.67 6.91
N GLY A 95 -9.12 -0.97 6.33
CA GLY A 95 -8.78 -0.55 4.97
C GLY A 95 -9.71 -1.16 3.93
N GLU A 96 -10.00 -2.45 4.03
CA GLU A 96 -10.93 -3.14 3.11
C GLU A 96 -12.34 -2.54 3.18
N GLN A 97 -12.83 -2.25 4.38
CA GLN A 97 -14.12 -1.61 4.58
C GLN A 97 -14.16 -0.21 3.96
N LEU A 98 -13.13 0.62 4.17
CA LEU A 98 -13.05 1.96 3.59
C LEU A 98 -12.94 1.93 2.07
N VAL A 99 -12.20 0.96 1.51
CA VAL A 99 -12.10 0.82 0.05
C VAL A 99 -13.43 0.39 -0.56
N LYS A 100 -14.20 -0.53 0.07
CA LYS A 100 -15.54 -0.90 -0.40
C LYS A 100 -16.50 0.29 -0.48
N LEU A 101 -16.32 1.30 0.37
CA LEU A 101 -17.11 2.53 0.37
C LEU A 101 -16.63 3.58 -0.65
N SER A 102 -15.61 3.28 -1.45
CA SER A 102 -15.14 4.20 -2.50
C SER A 102 -16.23 4.38 -3.55
N THR A 103 -16.59 5.63 -3.83
CA THR A 103 -17.56 5.95 -4.88
C THR A 103 -16.88 6.43 -6.14
N ILE A 104 -17.60 6.31 -7.27
CA ILE A 104 -17.18 6.93 -8.52
C ILE A 104 -17.28 8.46 -8.34
N PRO A 105 -16.24 9.24 -8.65
CA PRO A 105 -16.25 10.69 -8.50
C PRO A 105 -17.46 11.34 -9.15
N GLY A 106 -18.15 12.21 -8.41
CA GLY A 106 -19.36 12.88 -8.89
C GLY A 106 -20.64 12.05 -8.76
N THR A 107 -20.58 10.84 -8.18
CA THR A 107 -21.75 9.99 -7.94
C THR A 107 -21.77 9.45 -6.50
N ALA A 108 -22.90 8.87 -6.10
CA ALA A 108 -23.04 8.13 -4.84
C ALA A 108 -22.89 6.60 -5.02
N ILE A 109 -22.49 6.14 -6.21
CA ILE A 109 -22.42 4.71 -6.54
C ILE A 109 -21.06 4.17 -6.08
N ALA A 110 -21.08 3.12 -5.26
CA ALA A 110 -19.91 2.37 -4.80
C ALA A 110 -19.89 0.97 -5.46
N PRO A 111 -19.24 0.81 -6.64
CA PRO A 111 -19.26 -0.44 -7.40
C PRO A 111 -18.31 -1.52 -6.87
N ILE A 112 -17.53 -1.28 -5.80
CA ILE A 112 -16.57 -2.28 -5.31
C ILE A 112 -17.30 -3.37 -4.50
N ASN A 113 -17.25 -4.61 -4.98
CA ASN A 113 -17.87 -5.76 -4.31
C ASN A 113 -16.89 -6.46 -3.36
N ALA A 114 -15.66 -6.72 -3.82
CA ALA A 114 -14.63 -7.38 -3.03
C ALA A 114 -13.31 -6.61 -3.06
N VAL A 115 -12.60 -6.65 -1.94
CA VAL A 115 -11.29 -6.03 -1.74
C VAL A 115 -10.42 -7.01 -0.96
N ASP A 116 -9.16 -7.09 -1.33
CA ASP A 116 -8.12 -7.81 -0.61
C ASP A 116 -6.90 -6.89 -0.45
N ILE A 117 -6.48 -6.66 0.79
CA ILE A 117 -5.31 -5.84 1.10
C ILE A 117 -4.20 -6.71 1.67
N GLN A 118 -3.11 -6.83 0.92
CA GLN A 118 -1.92 -7.57 1.33
C GLN A 118 -0.80 -6.60 1.66
N VAL A 119 -0.14 -6.83 2.79
CA VAL A 119 0.96 -6.00 3.28
C VAL A 119 2.20 -6.86 3.45
N ASP A 120 3.27 -6.53 2.73
CA ASP A 120 4.58 -7.15 2.94
C ASP A 120 5.32 -6.43 4.06
N SER A 121 5.40 -7.08 5.23
CA SER A 121 6.07 -6.54 6.41
C SER A 121 7.59 -6.37 6.24
N ASN A 122 8.20 -6.95 5.21
CA ASN A 122 9.64 -6.82 4.95
C ASN A 122 9.97 -5.63 4.05
N THR A 123 9.12 -5.37 3.04
CA THR A 123 9.35 -4.30 2.05
C THR A 123 8.51 -3.06 2.30
N GLY A 124 7.44 -3.17 3.09
CA GLY A 124 6.50 -2.07 3.34
C GLY A 124 5.56 -1.81 2.15
N ASN A 125 5.51 -2.71 1.17
CA ASN A 125 4.61 -2.61 0.03
C ASN A 125 3.19 -3.06 0.42
N VAL A 126 2.21 -2.22 0.10
CA VAL A 126 0.79 -2.52 0.28
C VAL A 126 0.16 -2.75 -1.09
N VAL A 127 -0.36 -3.95 -1.31
CA VAL A 127 -1.05 -4.34 -2.55
C VAL A 127 -2.54 -4.42 -2.27
N VAL A 128 -3.32 -3.63 -2.99
CA VAL A 128 -4.77 -3.56 -2.86
C VAL A 128 -5.36 -4.12 -4.15
N THR A 129 -6.00 -5.27 -4.04
CA THR A 129 -6.71 -5.91 -5.15
C THR A 129 -8.19 -5.62 -4.99
N VAL A 130 -8.79 -5.07 -6.04
CA VAL A 130 -10.19 -4.65 -6.06
C VAL A 130 -10.94 -5.44 -7.12
N VAL A 131 -12.16 -5.84 -6.81
CA VAL A 131 -13.12 -6.42 -7.76
C VAL A 131 -14.33 -5.51 -7.81
N GLU A 132 -14.50 -4.83 -8.95
CA GLU A 132 -15.63 -3.95 -9.23
C GLU A 132 -16.78 -4.75 -9.87
N ASP A 133 -18.02 -4.37 -9.53
CA ASP A 133 -19.27 -4.88 -10.08
C ASP A 133 -20.03 -3.73 -10.76
N PHE A 134 -20.14 -3.81 -12.08
CA PHE A 134 -20.78 -2.80 -12.92
C PHE A 134 -22.30 -2.95 -12.98
N SER A 135 -22.88 -4.02 -12.42
CA SER A 135 -24.33 -4.19 -12.39
C SER A 135 -25.04 -3.10 -11.58
N ALA A 136 -24.32 -2.43 -10.68
CA ALA A 136 -24.81 -1.29 -9.90
C ALA A 136 -24.92 0.02 -10.70
N ILE A 137 -24.40 0.06 -11.93
CA ILE A 137 -24.44 1.23 -12.80
C ILE A 137 -25.64 1.10 -13.74
N ASP A 138 -26.72 1.83 -13.44
CA ASP A 138 -27.87 1.92 -14.34
C ASP A 138 -27.55 2.85 -15.52
N VAL A 139 -27.19 2.27 -16.66
CA VAL A 139 -26.95 3.01 -17.91
C VAL A 139 -28.30 3.30 -18.56
N ALA A 140 -29.01 4.29 -18.05
CA ALA A 140 -30.23 4.78 -18.71
C ALA A 140 -29.86 5.46 -20.05
N ASP A 141 -30.06 4.73 -21.15
CA ASP A 141 -30.31 5.16 -22.54
C ASP A 141 -29.96 6.62 -22.91
N SER A 142 -28.67 6.96 -22.96
CA SER A 142 -28.18 8.23 -23.52
C SER A 142 -27.47 8.09 -24.87
N TYR A 143 -27.87 7.08 -25.66
CA TYR A 143 -27.64 7.05 -27.10
C TYR A 143 -28.97 7.10 -27.86
N LYS A 144 -29.74 8.18 -27.69
CA LYS A 144 -30.69 8.56 -28.74
C LYS A 144 -29.88 9.13 -29.90
N ALA A 145 -29.60 8.28 -30.89
CA ALA A 145 -29.16 8.74 -32.19
C ALA A 145 -30.22 9.70 -32.75
N ASP A 146 -29.89 10.99 -32.83
CA ASP A 146 -30.69 12.01 -33.50
C ASP A 146 -30.78 11.70 -35.00
N ASN A 147 -31.70 10.81 -35.38
CA ASN A 147 -32.14 10.64 -36.77
C ASN A 147 -33.24 11.66 -37.07
N ASN A 148 -32.87 12.94 -37.13
CA ASN A 148 -33.73 13.99 -37.69
C ASN A 148 -33.66 13.92 -39.23
N ASN A 149 -34.45 13.04 -39.84
CA ASN A 149 -34.78 13.13 -41.25
C ASN A 149 -36.06 13.95 -41.40
N SER A 150 -35.92 15.27 -41.53
CA SER A 150 -37.02 16.18 -41.81
C SER A 150 -37.45 16.05 -43.27
N SER A 151 -38.42 15.18 -43.53
CA SER A 151 -39.14 15.14 -44.82
C SER A 151 -39.95 16.43 -44.99
N HIS A 152 -39.42 17.34 -45.79
CA HIS A 152 -40.05 18.56 -46.26
C HIS A 152 -41.27 18.23 -47.16
N SER A 153 -42.47 18.25 -46.59
CA SER A 153 -43.73 18.14 -47.33
C SER A 153 -44.15 19.53 -47.81
N GLY A 154 -43.77 19.89 -49.03
CA GLY A 154 -44.24 21.09 -49.72
C GLY A 154 -45.72 20.97 -50.10
N SER A 155 -46.58 21.73 -49.43
CA SER A 155 -47.98 21.93 -49.85
C SER A 155 -48.09 23.22 -50.65
N SER A 156 -48.15 23.09 -51.98
CA SER A 156 -48.43 24.18 -52.91
C SER A 156 -49.95 24.37 -53.01
N SER A 157 -50.48 25.48 -52.50
CA SER A 157 -51.89 25.87 -52.70
C SER A 157 -51.98 26.95 -53.76
N ASN A 158 -52.46 26.56 -54.95
CA ASN A 158 -52.99 27.43 -55.98
C ASN A 158 -54.21 28.20 -55.45
N THR A 159 -54.20 29.53 -55.59
CA THR A 159 -55.44 30.32 -55.49
C THR A 159 -55.59 31.17 -56.76
N THR A 160 -56.59 30.79 -57.54
CA THR A 160 -57.16 31.52 -58.67
C THR A 160 -58.32 32.36 -58.15
N GLN A 161 -58.28 33.69 -58.34
CA GLN A 161 -59.37 34.57 -58.77
C GLN A 161 -58.89 36.02 -58.79
#